data_AF-A0AAV4IWY7-F1
#
_entry.id   AF-A0AAV4IWY7-F1
#
_cell.length_a   1.000
_cell.length_b   1.000
_cell.length_c   1.000
_cell.angle_alpha   90.00
_cell.angle_beta   90.00
_cell.angle_gamma   90.00
#
_symmetry.space_group_name_H-M   'P 1'
#
loop_
_entity.id
_entity.type
_entity.pdbx_description
1 polymer ?
#
loop_
_entity_poly.entity_id
_entity_poly.type
_entity_poly.pdbx_seq_one_letter_code
_entity_poly.pdbx_strand_id
1 'polypeptide(L)'
;MDEQMWVRDMPLPDLDTRFTGNKETPLETMKTPHEFFKEIATDEMMDWIEKEANIYALAKTGKEPKSTRKEIETFIELYLKMGLQNALCTRAHWAAKTRYPTIADWMTRNRPELSARTIHFTDNDKPQADNRVWTIQPWLTYLQETLENFAAQKRKV
;
A
#
# COMPACT_ATOMS: atom_id res chain seq x y z
N MET A 1 21.72 29.18 5.84
CA MET A 1 20.47 28.47 6.18
C MET A 1 19.57 28.66 4.98
N ASP A 2 19.53 27.68 4.09
CA ASP A 2 18.63 27.73 2.93
C ASP A 2 17.24 27.28 3.38
N GLU A 3 16.29 28.22 3.33
CA GLU A 3 14.87 27.91 3.46
C GLU A 3 14.43 27.17 2.19
N GLN A 4 14.23 25.86 2.28
CA GLN A 4 13.52 25.11 1.26
C GLN A 4 12.06 25.60 1.22
N MET A 5 11.82 26.55 0.33
CA MET A 5 10.50 27.00 -0.09
C MET A 5 9.78 25.86 -0.80
N TRP A 6 8.76 25.28 -0.16
CA TRP A 6 7.87 24.32 -0.81
C TRP A 6 7.04 25.06 -1.88
N VAL A 7 7.46 24.97 -3.14
CA VAL A 7 6.72 25.52 -4.28
C VAL A 7 5.47 24.65 -4.48
N ARG A 8 4.30 25.18 -4.08
CA ARG A 8 3.00 24.50 -4.21
C ARG A 8 2.65 24.11 -5.64
N ASP A 9 3.22 24.83 -6.61
CA ASP A 9 2.98 24.66 -8.04
C ASP A 9 4.26 24.25 -8.78
N MET A 10 4.99 23.25 -8.28
CA MET A 10 6.01 22.61 -9.11
C MET A 10 5.25 21.80 -10.17
N PRO A 11 5.25 22.20 -11.46
CA PRO A 11 4.65 21.36 -12.49
C PRO A 11 5.40 20.02 -12.44
N LEU A 12 4.67 18.93 -12.20
CA LEU A 12 5.25 17.61 -12.34
C LEU A 12 5.85 17.56 -13.75
N PRO A 13 7.11 17.15 -13.90
CA PRO A 13 7.67 16.97 -15.23
C PRO A 13 6.75 16.03 -16.01
N ASP A 14 6.53 16.30 -17.29
CA ASP A 14 5.77 15.40 -18.15
C ASP A 14 6.43 14.02 -18.09
N LEU A 15 5.86 13.13 -17.26
CA LEU A 15 6.29 11.74 -17.21
C LEU A 15 5.92 11.13 -18.56
N ASP A 16 6.92 10.65 -19.29
CA ASP A 16 6.66 9.87 -20.49
C ASP A 16 5.95 8.57 -20.09
N THR A 17 4.62 8.56 -20.23
CA THR A 17 3.76 7.42 -19.91
C THR A 17 3.62 6.46 -21.09
N ARG A 18 4.32 6.70 -22.21
CA ARG A 18 4.26 5.80 -23.36
C ARG A 18 4.89 4.47 -22.98
N PHE A 19 4.08 3.41 -23.05
CA PHE A 19 4.56 2.06 -22.90
C PHE A 19 5.50 1.72 -24.07
N THR A 20 6.80 1.60 -23.78
CA THR A 20 7.86 1.22 -24.74
C THR A 20 8.16 -0.28 -24.73
N GLY A 21 7.45 -1.06 -23.91
CA GLY A 21 7.65 -2.50 -23.81
C GLY A 21 7.22 -3.26 -25.07
N ASN A 22 7.81 -4.44 -25.28
CA ASN A 22 7.43 -5.33 -26.36
C ASN A 22 5.98 -5.82 -26.15
N LYS A 23 5.12 -5.68 -27.17
CA LYS A 23 3.71 -6.06 -27.12
C LYS A 23 3.49 -7.58 -27.17
N GLU A 24 4.52 -8.35 -27.50
CA GLU A 24 4.43 -9.78 -27.80
C GLU A 24 5.06 -10.65 -26.69
N THR A 25 4.74 -10.39 -25.42
CA THR A 25 5.13 -11.35 -24.37
C THR A 25 4.14 -12.50 -24.39
N PRO A 26 4.56 -13.77 -24.59
CA PRO A 26 3.64 -14.90 -24.56
C PRO A 26 2.90 -14.98 -23.22
N LEU A 27 1.57 -15.09 -23.25
CA LEU A 27 0.72 -15.13 -22.05
C LEU A 27 1.12 -16.24 -21.06
N GLU A 28 1.68 -17.34 -21.57
CA GLU A 28 2.08 -18.53 -20.80
C GLU A 28 3.28 -18.28 -19.86
N THR A 29 4.04 -17.20 -20.05
CA THR A 29 5.15 -16.79 -19.16
C THR A 29 4.82 -15.55 -18.33
N MET A 30 3.59 -15.03 -18.43
CA MET A 30 3.20 -13.78 -17.79
C MET A 30 2.72 -14.04 -16.36
N LYS A 31 3.40 -13.42 -15.40
CA LYS A 31 2.98 -13.41 -13.99
C LYS A 31 1.58 -12.80 -13.87
N THR A 32 0.75 -13.38 -13.03
CA THR A 32 -0.52 -12.79 -12.63
C THR A 32 -0.30 -11.45 -11.93
N PRO A 33 -1.30 -10.53 -11.91
CA PRO A 33 -1.19 -9.27 -11.17
C PRO A 33 -0.83 -9.46 -9.69
N HIS A 34 -1.33 -10.54 -9.07
CA HIS A 34 -1.01 -10.89 -7.69
C HIS A 34 0.46 -11.31 -7.54
N GLU A 35 0.97 -12.19 -8.41
CA GLU A 35 2.39 -12.58 -8.38
C GLU A 35 3.31 -11.37 -8.58
N PHE A 36 2.98 -10.48 -9.52
CA PHE A 36 3.73 -9.24 -9.70
C PHE A 36 3.71 -8.34 -8.47
N PHE A 37 2.54 -8.22 -7.82
CA PHE A 37 2.42 -7.48 -6.57
C PHE A 37 3.32 -8.06 -5.47
N LYS A 38 3.36 -9.39 -5.31
CA LYS A 38 4.20 -10.06 -4.28
C LYS A 38 5.70 -9.92 -4.51
N GLU A 39 6.15 -9.57 -5.72
CA GLU A 39 7.58 -9.27 -5.99
C GLU A 39 8.01 -7.89 -5.46
N ILE A 40 7.05 -6.99 -5.28
CA ILE A 40 7.30 -5.63 -4.80
C ILE A 40 6.87 -5.51 -3.33
N ALA A 41 5.68 -6.01 -3.02
CA ALA A 41 5.07 -6.00 -1.70
C ALA A 41 5.08 -7.43 -1.12
N THR A 42 6.23 -7.82 -0.56
CA THR A 42 6.54 -9.20 -0.17
C THR A 42 5.74 -9.69 1.04
N ASP A 43 5.85 -10.98 1.37
CA ASP A 43 5.24 -11.55 2.59
C ASP A 43 5.85 -10.96 3.86
N GLU A 44 7.17 -10.78 3.90
CA GLU A 44 7.89 -10.23 5.06
C GLU A 44 7.43 -8.81 5.39
N MET A 45 7.16 -8.05 4.34
CA MET A 45 6.55 -6.73 4.42
C MET A 45 5.17 -6.79 5.09
N MET A 46 4.30 -7.69 4.66
CA MET A 46 2.95 -7.81 5.22
C MET A 46 2.98 -8.30 6.67
N ASP A 47 3.87 -9.24 6.99
CA ASP A 47 4.10 -9.73 8.35
C ASP A 47 4.59 -8.60 9.27
N TRP A 48 5.45 -7.71 8.77
CA TRP A 48 5.89 -6.53 9.50
C TRP A 48 4.73 -5.58 9.81
N ILE A 49 3.89 -5.25 8.81
CA ILE A 49 2.71 -4.40 9.02
C ILE A 49 1.74 -5.06 10.00
N GLU A 50 1.49 -6.36 9.88
CA GLU A 50 0.62 -7.10 10.80
C GLU A 50 1.08 -6.91 12.25
N LYS A 51 2.36 -7.17 12.51
CA LYS A 51 2.96 -7.05 13.83
C LYS A 51 2.80 -5.64 14.40
N GLU A 52 3.25 -4.63 13.65
CA GLU A 52 3.24 -3.25 14.14
C GLU A 52 1.82 -2.68 14.28
N ALA A 53 0.89 -3.06 13.40
CA ALA A 53 -0.51 -2.65 13.49
C ALA A 53 -1.21 -3.20 14.73
N ASN A 54 -0.97 -4.48 15.09
CA ASN A 54 -1.54 -5.07 16.30
C ASN A 54 -0.95 -4.45 17.57
N ILE A 55 0.38 -4.24 17.63
CA ILE A 55 1.05 -3.56 18.75
C ILE A 55 0.47 -2.15 18.93
N TYR A 56 0.40 -1.37 17.86
CA TYR A 56 -0.13 -0.02 17.87
C TYR A 56 -1.58 0.03 18.36
N ALA A 57 -2.42 -0.85 17.82
CA ALA A 57 -3.85 -0.86 18.16
C ALA A 57 -4.10 -1.28 19.61
N LEU A 58 -3.33 -2.25 20.13
CA LEU A 58 -3.38 -2.63 21.53
C LEU A 58 -2.99 -1.44 22.42
N ALA A 59 -1.89 -0.76 22.10
CA ALA A 59 -1.43 0.40 22.86
C ALA A 59 -2.43 1.57 22.84
N LYS A 60 -3.11 1.82 21.72
CA LYS A 60 -4.06 2.94 21.57
C LYS A 60 -5.45 2.67 22.10
N THR A 61 -5.94 1.43 22.01
CA THR A 61 -7.35 1.11 22.27
C THR A 61 -7.55 0.14 23.45
N GLY A 62 -6.46 -0.42 23.98
CA GLY A 62 -6.50 -1.49 24.97
C GLY A 62 -7.06 -2.80 24.43
N LYS A 63 -7.27 -2.90 23.11
CA LYS A 63 -7.81 -4.08 22.42
C LYS A 63 -6.98 -4.38 21.20
N GLU A 64 -6.60 -5.64 21.06
CA GLU A 64 -5.97 -6.12 19.84
C GLU A 64 -7.06 -6.31 18.76
N PRO A 65 -6.93 -5.68 17.58
CA PRO A 65 -7.88 -5.82 16.48
C PRO A 65 -7.77 -7.19 15.81
N LYS A 66 -6.76 -7.99 16.20
CA LYS A 66 -6.41 -9.30 15.66
C LYS A 66 -6.29 -9.26 14.15
N SER A 67 -5.65 -8.20 13.65
CA SER A 67 -5.36 -8.05 12.24
C SER A 67 -4.43 -9.18 11.84
N THR A 68 -4.77 -9.93 10.80
CA THR A 68 -3.90 -10.96 10.24
C THR A 68 -3.20 -10.43 8.98
N ARG A 69 -2.07 -11.02 8.56
CA ARG A 69 -1.42 -10.71 7.27
C ARG A 69 -2.42 -10.75 6.13
N LYS A 70 -3.28 -11.77 6.09
CA LYS A 70 -4.32 -11.89 5.06
C LYS A 70 -5.28 -10.70 5.06
N GLU A 71 -5.66 -10.19 6.24
CA GLU A 71 -6.50 -8.99 6.32
C GLU A 71 -5.75 -7.72 5.90
N ILE A 72 -4.44 -7.61 6.19
CA ILE A 72 -3.61 -6.50 5.72
C ILE A 72 -3.49 -6.52 4.19
N GLU A 73 -3.22 -7.69 3.60
CA GLU A 73 -3.19 -7.87 2.14
C GLU A 73 -4.53 -7.50 1.53
N THR A 74 -5.62 -8.09 2.03
CA THR A 74 -6.99 -7.79 1.57
C THR A 74 -7.29 -6.29 1.68
N PHE A 75 -6.85 -5.63 2.76
CA PHE A 75 -7.03 -4.20 2.96
C PHE A 75 -6.30 -3.38 1.89
N ILE A 76 -5.03 -3.70 1.60
CA ILE A 76 -4.24 -3.01 0.57
C ILE A 76 -4.84 -3.23 -0.82
N GLU A 77 -5.18 -4.48 -1.16
CA GLU A 77 -5.85 -4.83 -2.42
C GLU A 77 -7.17 -4.06 -2.61
N LEU A 78 -7.95 -3.97 -1.53
CA LEU A 78 -9.21 -3.24 -1.51
C LEU A 78 -9.00 -1.74 -1.73
N TYR A 79 -7.96 -1.13 -1.15
CA TYR A 79 -7.62 0.28 -1.40
C TYR A 79 -7.10 0.54 -2.81
N LEU A 80 -6.28 -0.35 -3.37
CA LEU A 80 -5.86 -0.28 -4.77
C LEU A 80 -7.07 -0.32 -5.71
N LYS A 81 -8.02 -1.21 -5.42
CA LYS A 81 -9.26 -1.35 -6.20
C LYS A 81 -10.19 -0.15 -6.06
N MET A 82 -10.29 0.44 -4.87
CA MET A 82 -11.00 1.69 -4.64
C MET A 82 -10.38 2.84 -5.45
N GLY A 83 -9.05 2.90 -5.56
CA GLY A 83 -8.36 3.92 -6.36
C GLY A 83 -8.70 3.88 -7.85
N LEU A 84 -9.15 2.72 -8.36
CA LEU A 84 -9.64 2.58 -9.74
C LEU A 84 -11.10 3.03 -9.92
N GLN A 85 -11.80 3.34 -8.82
CA GLN A 85 -13.22 3.68 -8.83
C GLN A 85 -13.46 5.11 -8.36
N ASN A 86 -14.30 5.83 -9.09
CA ASN A 86 -14.75 7.16 -8.67
C ASN A 86 -15.95 7.06 -7.70
N ALA A 87 -15.68 6.68 -6.45
CA ALA A 87 -16.67 6.73 -5.38
C ALA A 87 -16.54 8.02 -4.55
N LEU A 88 -17.68 8.58 -4.11
CA LEU A 88 -17.72 9.82 -3.32
C LEU A 88 -17.05 9.67 -1.94
N CYS A 89 -17.05 8.45 -1.38
CA CYS A 89 -16.34 8.11 -0.16
C CYS A 89 -16.20 6.58 -0.01
N THR A 90 -15.28 6.12 0.82
CA THR A 90 -15.06 4.70 1.11
C THR A 90 -16.36 3.97 1.51
N ARG A 91 -17.20 4.59 2.35
CA ARG A 91 -18.47 3.99 2.81
C ARG A 91 -19.46 3.73 1.69
N ALA A 92 -19.38 4.48 0.58
CA ALA A 92 -20.31 4.35 -0.54
C ALA A 92 -20.26 2.95 -1.15
N HIS A 93 -19.10 2.27 -1.14
CA HIS A 93 -18.97 0.91 -1.68
C HIS A 93 -19.84 -0.12 -0.96
N TRP A 94 -20.29 0.13 0.27
CA TRP A 94 -21.18 -0.75 1.04
C TRP A 94 -22.64 -0.29 1.10
N ALA A 95 -22.95 0.92 0.62
CA ALA A 95 -24.30 1.47 0.69
C ALA A 95 -25.22 0.80 -0.35
N ALA A 96 -26.50 0.56 0.00
CA ALA A 96 -27.40 -0.25 -0.82
C ALA A 96 -27.50 0.20 -2.30
N LYS A 97 -27.52 1.51 -2.56
CA LYS A 97 -27.66 2.07 -3.93
C LYS A 97 -26.35 2.15 -4.71
N THR A 98 -25.22 2.15 -4.03
CA THR A 98 -23.88 2.33 -4.61
C THR A 98 -22.98 1.15 -4.29
N ARG A 99 -23.58 0.02 -3.90
CA ARG A 99 -22.87 -1.18 -3.48
C ARG A 99 -22.00 -1.65 -4.62
N TYR A 100 -20.73 -1.87 -4.34
CA TYR A 100 -19.81 -2.45 -5.29
C TYR A 100 -19.35 -3.82 -4.77
N PRO A 101 -19.98 -4.93 -5.21
CA PRO A 101 -19.77 -6.27 -4.63
C PRO A 101 -18.30 -6.65 -4.57
N THR A 102 -17.54 -6.31 -5.61
CA THR A 102 -16.13 -6.69 -5.70
C THR A 102 -15.20 -5.97 -4.70
N ILE A 103 -15.72 -5.02 -3.93
CA ILE A 103 -15.10 -4.41 -2.74
C ILE A 103 -15.88 -4.85 -1.47
N ALA A 104 -17.21 -4.77 -1.52
CA ALA A 104 -18.07 -4.93 -0.36
C ALA A 104 -18.20 -6.37 0.15
N ASP A 105 -17.87 -7.36 -0.68
CA ASP A 105 -17.88 -8.78 -0.32
C ASP A 105 -16.55 -9.22 0.32
N TRP A 106 -15.47 -8.47 0.12
CA TRP A 106 -14.13 -8.84 0.60
C TRP A 106 -13.90 -8.44 2.05
N MET A 107 -14.55 -7.37 2.51
CA MET A 107 -14.44 -6.90 3.87
C MET A 107 -15.75 -6.25 4.34
N THR A 108 -16.07 -6.35 5.63
CA THR A 108 -17.27 -5.71 6.20
C THR A 108 -17.10 -4.19 6.25
N ARG A 109 -18.21 -3.43 6.14
CA ARG A 109 -18.20 -1.95 6.03
C ARG A 109 -17.26 -1.22 6.99
N ASN A 110 -17.22 -1.64 8.26
CA ASN A 110 -16.46 -0.94 9.29
C ASN A 110 -14.99 -1.39 9.39
N ARG A 111 -14.64 -2.54 8.80
CA ARG A 111 -13.30 -3.13 8.95
C ARG A 111 -12.22 -2.34 8.19
N PRO A 112 -12.44 -1.85 6.94
CA PRO A 112 -11.47 -0.98 6.27
C PRO A 112 -11.19 0.31 7.04
N GLU A 113 -12.19 0.90 7.70
CA GLU A 113 -11.99 2.09 8.52
C GLU A 113 -11.17 1.80 9.78
N LEU A 114 -11.41 0.65 10.41
CA LEU A 114 -10.59 0.20 11.53
C LEU A 114 -9.14 -0.04 11.08
N SER A 115 -8.95 -0.81 10.01
CA SER A 115 -7.63 -1.09 9.44
C SER A 115 -6.89 0.20 9.08
N ALA A 116 -7.53 1.16 8.42
CA ALA A 116 -6.92 2.45 8.10
C ALA A 116 -6.49 3.26 9.34
N ARG A 117 -7.17 3.09 10.48
CA ARG A 117 -6.84 3.78 11.74
C ARG A 117 -5.74 3.09 12.53
N THR A 118 -5.58 1.78 12.34
CA THR A 118 -4.64 0.96 13.12
C THR A 118 -3.41 0.53 12.33
N ILE A 119 -3.42 0.69 11.00
CA ILE A 119 -2.28 0.33 10.16
C ILE A 119 -1.04 1.10 10.61
N HIS A 120 0.06 0.38 10.73
CA HIS A 120 1.31 0.91 11.23
C HIS A 120 2.48 0.24 10.50
N PHE A 121 3.45 1.04 10.07
CA PHE A 121 4.56 0.58 9.23
C PHE A 121 5.92 0.67 9.93
N THR A 122 5.95 1.13 11.18
CA THR A 122 7.17 1.36 11.95
C THR A 122 7.00 0.90 13.38
N ASP A 123 8.11 0.72 14.09
CA ASP A 123 8.11 0.58 15.54
C ASP A 123 7.78 1.94 16.18
N ASN A 124 6.67 2.00 16.91
CA ASN A 124 6.14 3.23 17.48
C ASN A 124 6.92 3.70 18.73
N ASP A 125 7.74 2.82 19.32
CA ASP A 125 8.58 3.13 20.49
C ASP A 125 9.92 3.79 20.10
N LYS A 126 10.19 3.94 18.79
CA LYS A 126 11.41 4.55 18.25
C LYS A 126 11.12 5.74 17.33
N PRO A 127 10.46 6.81 17.81
CA PRO A 127 10.17 7.98 17.00
C PRO A 127 11.46 8.70 16.56
N GLN A 128 11.50 9.14 15.32
CA GLN A 128 12.60 9.94 14.76
C GLN A 128 12.14 11.38 14.54
N ALA A 129 12.54 12.30 15.42
CA ALA A 129 12.06 13.68 15.43
C ALA A 129 12.53 14.50 14.21
N ASP A 130 13.67 14.13 13.64
CA ASP A 130 14.31 14.77 12.48
C ASP A 130 13.80 14.24 11.13
N ASN A 131 13.27 13.01 11.10
CA ASN A 131 12.74 12.38 9.89
C ASN A 131 11.23 12.58 9.77
N ARG A 132 10.77 13.49 8.89
CA ARG A 132 9.33 13.77 8.70
C ARG A 132 8.50 12.60 8.20
N VAL A 133 9.10 11.60 7.55
CA VAL A 133 8.42 10.43 6.97
C VAL A 133 8.69 9.15 7.76
N TRP A 134 9.23 9.26 8.98
CA TRP A 134 9.63 8.13 9.81
C TRP A 134 8.55 7.04 9.96
N THR A 135 7.27 7.46 10.04
CA THR A 135 6.12 6.55 10.19
C THR A 135 5.96 5.53 9.07
N ILE A 136 6.46 5.82 7.87
CA ILE A 136 6.39 4.95 6.69
C ILE A 136 7.78 4.60 6.13
N GLN A 137 8.84 5.16 6.72
CA GLN A 137 10.20 5.01 6.21
C GLN A 137 10.63 3.53 6.06
N PRO A 138 10.37 2.61 7.02
CA PRO A 138 10.75 1.21 6.86
C PRO A 138 10.13 0.58 5.61
N TRP A 139 8.87 0.92 5.34
CA TRP A 139 8.15 0.47 4.15
C TRP A 139 8.74 1.05 2.86
N LEU A 140 9.05 2.35 2.84
CA LEU A 140 9.65 3.00 1.67
C LEU A 140 11.03 2.44 1.34
N THR A 141 11.86 2.20 2.36
CA THR A 141 13.19 1.60 2.19
C THR A 141 13.06 0.20 1.57
N TYR A 142 12.16 -0.63 2.08
CA TYR A 142 11.95 -1.98 1.54
C TYR A 142 11.39 -1.94 0.10
N LEU A 143 10.44 -1.05 -0.19
CA LEU A 143 9.93 -0.86 -1.55
C LEU A 143 11.03 -0.42 -2.51
N GLN A 144 11.92 0.48 -2.08
CA GLN A 144 13.03 0.92 -2.90
C GLN A 144 13.98 -0.25 -3.22
N GLU A 145 14.37 -1.03 -2.21
CA GLU A 145 15.23 -2.20 -2.38
C GLU A 145 14.62 -3.25 -3.33
N THR A 146 13.35 -3.57 -3.17
CA THR A 146 12.65 -4.53 -4.04
C THR A 146 12.55 -4.02 -5.47
N LEU A 147 12.23 -2.75 -5.68
CA LEU A 147 12.16 -2.15 -7.02
C LEU A 147 13.53 -2.07 -7.70
N GLU A 148 14.59 -1.74 -6.97
CA GLU A 148 15.97 -1.73 -7.48
C GLU A 148 16.41 -3.14 -7.90
N ASN A 149 16.14 -4.13 -7.07
CA ASN A 149 16.42 -5.54 -7.37
C ASN A 149 15.62 -6.02 -8.59
N PHE A 150 14.35 -5.66 -8.67
CA PHE A 150 13.49 -5.97 -9.82
C PHE A 150 14.02 -5.34 -11.11
N ALA A 151 14.41 -4.07 -11.08
CA ALA A 151 15.00 -3.38 -12.23
C ALA A 151 16.35 -3.99 -12.65
N ALA A 152 17.18 -4.40 -11.68
CA ALA A 152 18.47 -5.05 -11.95
C ALA A 152 18.31 -6.43 -12.60
N GLN A 153 17.30 -7.21 -12.22
CA GLN A 153 16.98 -8.49 -12.86
C GLN A 153 16.59 -8.29 -14.34
N LYS A 154 15.75 -7.30 -14.62
CA LYS A 154 15.31 -6.95 -16.00
C LYS A 154 16.44 -6.46 -16.91
N ARG A 155 17.52 -5.88 -16.36
CA ARG A 155 18.70 -5.44 -17.13
C ARG A 155 19.68 -6.56 -17.49
N LYS A 156 19.57 -7.72 -16.84
CA LYS A 156 20.45 -8.89 -17.05
C LYS A 156 19.92 -9.86 -18.11
N VAL A 157 18.70 -9.62 -18.62
CA VAL A 157 18.02 -10.40 -19.67
C VAL A 157 17.97 -9.54 -20.92
#